data_AF-M0AW72-F1
#
_entry.id   AF-M0AW72-F1
#
_cell.length_a   1.000
_cell.length_b   1.000
_cell.length_c   1.000
_cell.angle_alpha   90.00
_cell.angle_beta   90.00
_cell.angle_gamma   90.00
#
_symmetry.space_group_name_H-M   'P 1'
#
loop_
_entity.id
_entity.type
_entity.pdbx_description
1 polymer ?
#
loop_
_entity_poly.entity_id
_entity_poly.type
_entity_poly.pdbx_seq_one_letter_code
_entity_poly.pdbx_strand_id
1 'polypeptide(L)'
;MIINERQTQEGLLVAVCDNDALGETFEGDDLSLTVTEEFYGGDEVDEDAVIDSLARADVANIVGTRSVELAIEAGFIDEGNVLEVGETHHAQLLRMY
;
A
#
# COMPACT_ATOMS: atom_id res chain seq x y z
N MET A 1 4.14 -6.63 7.96
CA MET A 1 3.25 -5.71 7.21
C MET A 1 1.92 -6.43 7.04
N ILE A 2 0.85 -5.70 6.76
CA ILE A 2 -0.47 -6.30 6.54
C ILE A 2 -0.76 -6.26 5.05
N ILE A 3 -1.25 -7.37 4.51
CA ILE A 3 -1.73 -7.44 3.12
C ILE A 3 -3.20 -7.83 3.09
N ASN A 4 -3.96 -7.15 2.23
CA ASN A 4 -5.29 -7.56 1.82
C ASN A 4 -5.35 -7.67 0.28
N GLU A 5 -5.59 -8.88 -0.23
CA GLU A 5 -5.79 -9.15 -1.66
C GLU A 5 -7.28 -9.29 -1.95
N ARG A 6 -7.79 -8.55 -2.95
CA ARG A 6 -9.18 -8.66 -3.40
C ARG A 6 -9.30 -8.63 -4.92
N GLN A 7 -10.15 -9.49 -5.46
CA GLN A 7 -10.49 -9.45 -6.88
C GLN A 7 -11.55 -8.39 -7.16
N THR A 8 -11.27 -7.51 -8.11
CA THR A 8 -12.16 -6.43 -8.55
C THR A 8 -12.48 -6.57 -10.04
N GLN A 9 -13.34 -5.69 -10.55
CA GLN A 9 -13.60 -5.62 -12.00
C GLN A 9 -12.37 -5.13 -12.80
N GLU A 10 -11.43 -4.47 -12.13
CA GLU A 10 -10.20 -3.92 -12.71
C GLU A 10 -8.99 -4.85 -12.53
N GLY A 11 -9.19 -6.03 -11.92
CA GLY A 11 -8.14 -7.01 -11.65
C GLY A 11 -7.85 -7.21 -10.16
N LEU A 12 -6.69 -7.77 -9.87
CA LEU A 12 -6.21 -8.02 -8.52
C LEU A 12 -5.80 -6.70 -7.86
N LEU A 13 -6.55 -6.30 -6.83
CA LEU A 13 -6.23 -5.16 -5.98
C LEU A 13 -5.52 -5.65 -4.71
N VAL A 14 -4.33 -5.13 -4.46
CA VAL A 14 -3.53 -5.42 -3.27
C VAL A 14 -3.45 -4.18 -2.40
N ALA A 15 -3.90 -4.26 -1.16
CA ALA A 15 -3.66 -3.23 -0.16
C ALA A 15 -2.53 -3.69 0.76
N VAL A 16 -1.52 -2.83 0.96
CA VAL A 16 -0.40 -3.10 1.87
C VAL A 16 -0.32 -1.97 2.87
N CYS A 17 -0.19 -2.29 4.15
CA CYS A 17 0.17 -1.27 5.13
C CYS A 17 1.14 -1.72 6.22
N ASP A 18 1.81 -0.73 6.81
CA ASP A 18 2.56 -0.91 8.06
C ASP A 18 1.59 -1.27 9.19
N ASN A 19 2.01 -2.18 10.07
CA ASN A 19 1.15 -2.68 11.16
C ASN A 19 0.67 -1.55 12.09
N ASP A 20 1.50 -0.52 12.29
CA ASP A 20 1.21 0.66 13.09
C ASP A 20 0.33 1.70 12.38
N ALA A 21 0.15 1.58 11.07
CA ALA A 21 -0.74 2.46 10.31
C ALA A 21 -2.21 1.99 10.34
N LEU A 22 -2.48 0.71 10.65
CA LEU A 22 -3.84 0.17 10.66
C LEU A 22 -4.69 0.81 11.76
N GLY A 23 -5.88 1.30 11.38
CA GLY A 23 -6.81 1.98 12.27
C GLY A 23 -6.56 3.48 12.43
N GLU A 24 -5.43 3.98 11.91
CA GLU A 24 -5.06 5.39 12.00
C GLU A 24 -5.67 6.22 10.87
N THR A 25 -5.76 7.53 11.10
CA THR A 25 -6.08 8.52 10.08
C THR A 25 -4.94 9.53 10.01
N PHE A 26 -4.40 9.70 8.82
CA PHE A 26 -3.34 10.66 8.53
C PHE A 26 -3.91 11.83 7.75
N GLU A 27 -3.65 13.04 8.23
CA GLU A 27 -4.11 14.28 7.61
C GLU A 27 -2.90 15.01 7.01
N GLY A 28 -2.85 15.09 5.69
CA GLY A 28 -1.95 15.97 4.95
C GLY A 28 -2.63 17.30 4.59
N ASP A 29 -1.89 18.22 3.95
CA ASP A 29 -2.41 19.55 3.61
C ASP A 29 -3.68 19.51 2.74
N ASP A 30 -3.72 18.66 1.71
CA ASP A 30 -4.81 18.58 0.75
C ASP A 30 -5.53 17.21 0.70
N LEU A 31 -5.08 16.24 1.53
CA LEU A 31 -5.56 14.86 1.50
C LEU A 31 -5.66 14.28 2.91
N SER A 32 -6.73 13.53 3.17
CA SER A 32 -6.87 12.69 4.37
C SER A 32 -6.87 11.22 3.97
N LEU A 33 -6.08 10.41 4.68
CA LEU A 33 -5.97 8.97 4.47
C LEU A 33 -6.39 8.22 5.74
N THR A 34 -7.50 7.50 5.68
CA THR A 34 -7.95 6.62 6.77
C THR A 34 -7.66 5.17 6.42
N VAL A 35 -6.84 4.51 7.23
CA VAL A 35 -6.42 3.12 7.03
C VAL A 35 -7.36 2.20 7.79
N THR A 36 -8.54 1.93 7.23
CA THR A 36 -9.54 1.09 7.92
C THR A 36 -9.25 -0.40 7.79
N GLU A 37 -9.64 -1.17 8.81
CA GLU A 37 -9.56 -2.64 8.80
C GLU A 37 -10.36 -3.27 7.63
N GLU A 38 -11.44 -2.63 7.17
CA GLU A 38 -12.23 -3.12 6.03
C GLU A 38 -11.43 -3.09 4.71
N PHE A 39 -10.54 -2.12 4.54
CA PHE A 39 -9.78 -1.93 3.31
C PHE A 39 -8.35 -2.47 3.38
N TYR A 40 -7.73 -2.39 4.54
CA TYR A 40 -6.31 -2.75 4.75
C TYR A 40 -6.13 -3.89 5.75
N GLY A 41 -7.15 -4.25 6.52
CA GLY A 41 -7.08 -5.37 7.46
C GLY A 41 -7.03 -6.69 6.69
N GLY A 42 -5.98 -7.46 6.93
CA GLY A 42 -5.71 -8.72 6.26
C GLY A 42 -4.65 -9.52 7.01
N ASP A 43 -3.86 -10.30 6.30
CA ASP A 43 -2.86 -11.18 6.90
C ASP A 43 -1.57 -10.41 7.22
N GLU A 44 -1.03 -10.60 8.42
CA GLU A 44 0.32 -10.16 8.75
C GLU A 44 1.35 -11.06 8.07
N VAL A 45 2.23 -10.45 7.28
CA VAL A 45 3.22 -11.14 6.47
C VAL A 45 4.57 -10.44 6.46
N ASP A 46 5.59 -11.19 6.03
CA ASP A 46 6.96 -10.74 5.84
C ASP A 46 7.15 -10.02 4.48
N GLU A 47 8.30 -9.37 4.31
CA GLU A 47 8.63 -8.54 3.15
C GLU A 47 8.60 -9.29 1.81
N ASP A 48 9.11 -10.53 1.78
CA ASP A 48 9.09 -11.37 0.57
C ASP A 48 7.66 -11.62 0.08
N ALA A 49 6.72 -11.86 0.99
CA ALA A 49 5.32 -12.08 0.65
C ALA A 49 4.63 -10.80 0.14
N VAL A 50 5.04 -9.63 0.64
CA VAL A 50 4.61 -8.32 0.11
C VAL A 50 5.08 -8.14 -1.32
N ILE A 51 6.35 -8.41 -1.59
CA ILE A 51 6.92 -8.34 -2.93
C ILE A 51 6.19 -9.29 -3.88
N ASP A 52 5.96 -10.53 -3.48
CA ASP A 52 5.24 -11.53 -4.28
C ASP A 52 3.79 -11.11 -4.57
N SER A 53 3.12 -10.45 -3.63
CA SER A 53 1.77 -9.91 -3.83
C SER A 53 1.77 -8.73 -4.80
N LEU A 54 2.63 -7.73 -4.59
CA LEU A 54 2.79 -6.57 -5.47
C LEU A 54 3.20 -6.97 -6.88
N ALA A 55 4.01 -8.02 -7.03
CA ALA A 55 4.40 -8.56 -8.33
C ALA A 55 3.21 -9.06 -9.15
N ARG A 56 2.14 -9.53 -8.49
CA ARG A 56 0.92 -10.06 -9.11
C ARG A 56 -0.21 -9.02 -9.23
N ALA A 57 -0.09 -7.90 -8.52
CA ALA A 57 -1.12 -6.86 -8.47
C ALA A 57 -1.34 -6.19 -9.82
N ASP A 58 -2.61 -5.96 -10.17
CA ASP A 58 -3.00 -5.05 -11.25
C ASP A 58 -3.12 -3.62 -10.71
N VAL A 59 -3.61 -3.48 -9.48
CA VAL A 59 -3.67 -2.23 -8.72
C VAL A 59 -3.13 -2.49 -7.31
N ALA A 60 -2.32 -1.59 -6.76
CA ALA A 60 -1.96 -1.67 -5.35
C ALA A 60 -2.00 -0.32 -4.64
N ASN A 61 -2.53 -0.31 -3.42
CA ASN A 61 -2.50 0.84 -2.51
C ASN A 61 -1.56 0.51 -1.35
N ILE A 62 -0.54 1.34 -1.17
CA ILE A 62 0.54 1.09 -0.22
C ILE A 62 0.57 2.25 0.77
N VAL A 63 0.53 1.96 2.07
CA VAL A 63 0.49 2.97 3.12
C VAL A 63 1.48 2.63 4.24
N GLY A 64 2.27 3.59 4.68
CA GLY A 64 3.29 3.37 5.70
C GLY A 64 4.69 3.50 5.12
N THR A 65 5.58 4.10 5.92
CA THR A 65 6.94 4.40 5.48
C THR A 65 7.70 3.15 5.08
N ARG A 66 7.60 2.06 5.84
CA ARG A 66 8.34 0.82 5.56
C ARG A 66 7.77 0.10 4.34
N SER A 67 6.45 0.01 4.24
CA SER A 67 5.77 -0.62 3.11
C SER A 67 6.06 0.11 1.79
N VAL A 68 6.05 1.45 1.81
CA VAL A 68 6.37 2.25 0.62
C VAL A 68 7.85 2.14 0.25
N GLU A 69 8.77 2.20 1.22
CA GLU A 69 10.20 2.05 0.98
C GLU A 69 10.51 0.69 0.34
N LEU A 70 9.96 -0.40 0.88
CA LEU A 70 10.10 -1.74 0.31
C LEU A 70 9.62 -1.80 -1.15
N ALA A 71 8.49 -1.16 -1.46
CA ALA A 71 7.94 -1.14 -2.81
C ALA A 71 8.82 -0.36 -3.80
N ILE A 72 9.53 0.68 -3.33
CA ILE A 72 10.52 1.42 -4.13
C ILE A 72 11.76 0.56 -4.35
N GLU A 73 12.30 -0.06 -3.29
CA GLU A 73 13.48 -0.92 -3.37
C GLU A 73 13.27 -2.13 -4.31
N ALA A 74 12.07 -2.70 -4.29
CA ALA A 74 11.67 -3.78 -5.18
C ALA A 74 11.33 -3.30 -6.61
N GLY A 75 11.33 -1.99 -6.88
CA GLY A 75 11.12 -1.40 -8.20
C GLY A 75 9.65 -1.35 -8.66
N PHE A 76 8.69 -1.48 -7.75
CA PHE A 76 7.26 -1.35 -8.07
C PHE A 76 6.80 0.12 -8.08
N ILE A 77 7.43 0.97 -7.28
CA ILE A 77 7.11 2.39 -7.14
C ILE A 77 8.35 3.22 -7.45
N ASP A 78 8.16 4.33 -8.16
CA ASP A 78 9.21 5.35 -8.32
C ASP A 78 9.16 6.32 -7.14
N GLU A 79 10.32 6.66 -6.57
CA GLU A 79 10.43 7.56 -5.41
C GLU A 79 9.75 8.93 -5.64
N GLY A 80 9.74 9.42 -6.88
CA GLY A 80 9.09 10.69 -7.25
C GLY A 80 7.57 10.62 -7.28
N ASN A 81 6.98 9.43 -7.17
CA ASN A 81 5.54 9.20 -7.14
C ASN A 81 5.00 8.85 -5.74
N VAL A 82 5.80 9.07 -4.69
CA VAL A 82 5.38 8.92 -3.30
C VAL A 82 4.70 10.19 -2.82
N LEU A 83 3.56 10.02 -2.14
CA LEU A 83 2.84 11.11 -1.48
C LEU A 83 3.11 11.05 0.02
N GLU A 84 3.55 12.16 0.59
CA GLU A 84 3.62 12.35 2.04
C GLU A 84 2.23 12.79 2.54
N VAL A 85 1.69 12.07 3.52
CA VAL A 85 0.37 12.34 4.10
C VAL A 85 0.51 12.36 5.62
N GLY A 86 0.55 13.56 6.21
CA GLY A 86 0.81 13.72 7.63
C GLY A 86 2.15 13.09 8.04
N GLU A 87 2.10 12.06 8.89
CA GLU A 87 3.28 11.33 9.38
C GLU A 87 3.58 10.05 8.58
N THR A 88 2.78 9.73 7.55
CA THR A 88 2.92 8.50 6.76
C THR A 88 3.22 8.78 5.29
N HIS A 89 3.63 7.74 4.57
CA HIS A 89 3.77 7.75 3.12
C HIS A 89 2.65 6.95 2.47
N HIS A 90 2.25 7.37 1.28
CA HIS A 90 1.33 6.67 0.43
C HIS A 90 1.88 6.55 -0.99
N ALA A 91 1.68 5.39 -1.61
CA ALA A 91 1.95 5.18 -3.01
C ALA A 91 0.87 4.30 -3.64
N GLN A 92 0.68 4.47 -4.95
CA GLN A 92 -0.26 3.67 -5.71
C GLN A 92 0.41 3.08 -6.95
N LEU A 93 0.25 1.77 -7.14
CA LEU A 93 0.61 1.06 -8.36
C LEU A 93 -0.63 0.86 -9.22
N LEU A 94 -0.50 1.12 -10.52
CA LEU A 94 -1.52 0.79 -11.52
C LEU A 94 -0.83 0.22 -12.77
N ARG A 95 -1.16 -1.02 -13.13
CA ARG A 95 -0.67 -1.65 -14.36
C ARG A 95 -1.71 -1.54 -15.46
N MET A 96 -1.29 -1.04 -16.61
CA MET A 96 -2.10 -1.00 -17.84
C MET A 96 -1.50 -1.97 -18.85
N TYR A 97 -2.32 -2.90 -19.36
CA TYR A 97 -1.94 -3.88 -20.40
C TYR A 97 -2.53 -3.51 -21.76
#